data_AF-A0A2W5E3Y4-F1
#
_entry.id   AF-A0A2W5E3Y4-F1
#
_cell.length_a   1.000
_cell.length_b   1.000
_cell.length_c   1.000
_cell.angle_alpha   90.00
_cell.angle_beta   90.00
_cell.angle_gamma   90.00
#
_symmetry.space_group_name_H-M   'P 1'
#
loop_
_entity.id
_entity.type
_entity.pdbx_description
1 polymer ?
#
loop_
_entity_poly.entity_id
_entity_poly.type
_entity_poly.pdbx_seq_one_letter_code
_entity_poly.pdbx_strand_id
1 'polypeptide(L)'
;MERWRLQAAMVMATMGLFVAMLVLNEWLFTSLEFARGINFIYLPGGVRLLSTLLFAQAGALGLLLVSWLVCFLYFFPDDVVRSFMGGVLAAAAPYGVYLLAQRRYGIGSSLANLTPRRLLLLSVAYSLASPALHHLWFVAHGDAASLRSFAAMAIGDLSGTLIVLYLVKGLLSMWPTKKT
;
A
#
# COMPACT_ATOMS: atom_id res chain seq x y z
N MET A 1 7.85 25.99 -11.28
CA MET A 1 6.44 25.79 -10.88
C MET A 1 5.89 24.42 -11.28
N GLU A 2 6.27 23.88 -12.44
CA GLU A 2 5.74 22.61 -12.98
C GLU A 2 6.05 21.37 -12.12
N ARG A 3 7.26 21.25 -11.56
CA ARG A 3 7.65 20.11 -10.70
C ARG A 3 6.79 19.98 -9.43
N TRP A 4 6.48 21.08 -8.76
CA TRP A 4 5.65 21.06 -7.55
C TRP A 4 4.19 20.68 -7.85
N ARG A 5 3.65 21.14 -8.98
CA ARG A 5 2.32 20.75 -9.46
C ARG A 5 2.24 19.25 -9.74
N LEU A 6 3.27 18.68 -10.37
CA LEU A 6 3.33 17.24 -10.64
C LEU A 6 3.39 16.42 -9.34
N GLN A 7 4.23 16.84 -8.38
CA GLN A 7 4.32 16.18 -7.07
C GLN A 7 2.98 16.23 -6.32
N ALA A 8 2.31 17.38 -6.31
CA ALA A 8 0.98 17.52 -5.73
C ALA A 8 -0.05 16.62 -6.43
N ALA A 9 -0.02 16.54 -7.76
CA ALA A 9 -0.89 15.64 -8.51
C ALA A 9 -0.64 14.16 -8.17
N MET A 10 0.62 13.74 -8.01
CA MET A 10 0.98 12.38 -7.60
C MET A 10 0.47 12.05 -6.19
N VAL A 11 0.63 12.98 -5.24
CA VAL A 11 0.09 12.86 -3.88
C VAL A 11 -1.43 12.69 -3.95
N MET A 12 -2.15 13.58 -4.64
CA MET A 12 -3.60 13.52 -4.77
C MET A 12 -4.07 12.24 -5.47
N ALA A 13 -3.37 11.79 -6.51
CA ALA A 13 -3.68 10.55 -7.21
C ALA A 13 -3.53 9.34 -6.28
N THR A 14 -2.47 9.28 -5.47
CA THR A 14 -2.30 8.24 -4.45
C THR A 14 -3.42 8.27 -3.42
N MET A 15 -3.78 9.45 -2.90
CA MET A 15 -4.87 9.58 -1.93
C MET A 15 -6.20 9.09 -2.53
N GLY A 16 -6.54 9.55 -3.74
CA GLY A 16 -7.79 9.18 -4.42
C GLY A 16 -7.85 7.69 -4.74
N LEU A 17 -6.77 7.11 -5.27
CA LEU A 17 -6.71 5.68 -5.57
C LEU A 17 -6.81 4.83 -4.31
N PHE A 18 -6.20 5.27 -3.20
CA PHE A 18 -6.28 4.57 -1.93
C PHE A 18 -7.70 4.56 -1.39
N VAL A 19 -8.38 5.72 -1.36
CA VAL A 19 -9.78 5.81 -0.93
C VAL A 19 -10.69 4.98 -1.81
N ALA A 20 -10.51 5.05 -3.14
CA ALA A 20 -11.31 4.27 -4.08
C ALA A 20 -11.16 2.75 -3.83
N MET A 21 -9.93 2.26 -3.68
CA MET A 21 -9.69 0.85 -3.37
C MET A 21 -10.16 0.46 -1.97
N LEU A 22 -10.14 1.38 -0.99
CA LEU A 22 -10.69 1.12 0.34
C LEU A 22 -12.20 0.96 0.28
N VAL A 23 -12.92 1.90 -0.35
CA VAL A 23 -14.37 1.80 -0.53
C VAL A 23 -14.75 0.53 -1.30
N LEU A 24 -14.00 0.20 -2.35
CA LEU A 24 -14.20 -1.03 -3.12
C LEU A 24 -13.96 -2.28 -2.25
N ASN A 25 -12.94 -2.25 -1.39
CA ASN A 25 -12.64 -3.34 -0.47
C ASN A 25 -13.76 -3.54 0.55
N GLU A 26 -14.25 -2.44 1.13
CA GLU A 26 -15.37 -2.45 2.07
C GLU A 26 -16.67 -2.91 1.42
N TRP A 27 -16.87 -2.64 0.13
CA TRP A 27 -18.07 -3.09 -0.59
C TRP A 27 -18.02 -4.57 -0.99
N LEU A 28 -16.86 -5.06 -1.44
CA LEU A 28 -16.72 -6.42 -1.98
C LEU A 28 -16.26 -7.46 -0.96
N PHE A 29 -15.49 -7.05 0.04
CA PHE A 29 -14.71 -7.96 0.90
C PHE A 29 -14.95 -7.73 2.40
N THR A 30 -16.03 -7.05 2.79
CA THR A 30 -16.39 -6.86 4.21
C THR A 30 -16.44 -8.18 4.97
N SER A 31 -17.03 -9.23 4.37
CA SER A 31 -17.14 -10.56 4.97
C SER A 31 -15.79 -11.27 5.17
N LEU A 32 -14.70 -10.72 4.63
CA LEU A 32 -13.33 -11.20 4.75
C LEU A 32 -12.51 -10.36 5.73
N GLU A 33 -13.15 -9.49 6.52
CA GLU A 33 -12.50 -8.76 7.60
C GLU A 33 -12.17 -9.70 8.76
N PHE A 34 -10.90 -9.74 9.16
CA PHE A 34 -10.47 -10.46 10.35
C PHE A 34 -10.61 -9.59 11.61
N ALA A 35 -10.22 -8.32 11.49
CA ALA A 35 -10.37 -7.29 12.51
C ALA A 35 -10.32 -5.92 11.81
N ARG A 36 -10.73 -4.86 12.51
CA ARG A 36 -10.74 -3.50 11.92
C ARG A 36 -9.38 -3.10 11.37
N GLY A 37 -9.31 -2.92 10.04
CA GLY A 37 -8.08 -2.63 9.31
C GLY A 37 -7.20 -3.84 8.94
N ILE A 38 -7.64 -5.07 9.22
CA ILE A 38 -7.00 -6.33 8.85
C ILE A 38 -8.01 -7.20 8.10
N ASN A 39 -7.75 -7.44 6.82
CA ASN A 39 -8.62 -8.21 5.94
C ASN A 39 -7.86 -9.37 5.31
N PHE A 40 -8.54 -10.46 4.95
CA PHE A 40 -7.94 -11.55 4.15
C PHE A 40 -7.78 -11.19 2.68
N ILE A 41 -8.48 -10.16 2.20
CA ILE A 41 -8.22 -9.47 0.93
C ILE A 41 -8.20 -7.97 1.22
N TYR A 42 -7.09 -7.31 0.92
CA TYR A 42 -6.91 -5.90 1.22
C TYR A 42 -6.38 -5.11 0.02
N LEU A 43 -7.29 -4.67 -0.86
CA LEU A 43 -6.97 -3.90 -2.07
C LEU A 43 -6.10 -2.64 -1.81
N PRO A 44 -6.29 -1.87 -0.71
CA PRO A 44 -5.44 -0.72 -0.43
C PRO A 44 -3.95 -1.10 -0.26
N GLY A 45 -3.64 -2.35 0.11
CA GLY A 45 -2.27 -2.87 0.13
C GLY A 45 -1.58 -2.80 -1.23
N GLY A 46 -2.31 -3.05 -2.31
CA GLY A 46 -1.79 -2.90 -3.66
C GLY A 46 -1.54 -1.46 -4.06
N VAL A 47 -2.41 -0.54 -3.65
CA VAL A 47 -2.19 0.91 -3.88
C VAL A 47 -0.97 1.40 -3.14
N ARG A 48 -0.74 0.90 -1.91
CA ARG A 48 0.45 1.22 -1.11
C ARG A 48 1.73 0.89 -1.87
N LEU A 49 1.89 -0.35 -2.33
CA LEU A 49 3.09 -0.73 -3.07
C LEU A 49 3.17 -0.05 -4.45
N LEU A 50 2.07 -0.02 -5.20
CA LEU A 50 2.05 0.61 -6.53
C LEU A 50 2.45 2.08 -6.47
N SER A 51 1.90 2.83 -5.52
CA SER A 51 2.15 4.28 -5.40
C SER A 51 3.60 4.58 -5.03
N THR A 52 4.23 3.80 -4.14
CA THR A 52 5.65 4.03 -3.81
C THR A 52 6.58 3.64 -4.96
N LEU A 53 6.23 2.61 -5.75
CA LEU A 53 7.00 2.24 -6.94
C LEU A 53 6.85 3.29 -8.07
N LEU A 54 5.65 3.85 -8.27
CA LEU A 54 5.38 4.83 -9.33
C LEU A 54 5.87 6.23 -8.99
N PHE A 55 5.60 6.68 -7.77
CA PHE A 55 5.72 8.08 -7.38
C PHE A 55 6.75 8.32 -6.28
N ALA A 56 7.48 7.27 -5.86
CA ALA A 56 8.54 7.34 -4.86
C ALA A 56 8.11 8.10 -3.60
N GLN A 57 8.80 9.18 -3.25
CA GLN A 57 8.50 10.02 -2.08
C GLN A 57 7.10 10.65 -2.13
N ALA A 58 6.63 11.06 -3.32
CA ALA A 58 5.31 11.67 -3.47
C ALA A 58 4.21 10.65 -3.14
N GLY A 59 4.39 9.41 -3.60
CA GLY A 59 3.49 8.29 -3.26
C GLY A 59 3.51 8.00 -1.77
N ALA A 60 4.68 7.94 -1.14
CA ALA A 60 4.79 7.72 0.31
C ALA A 60 4.10 8.84 1.13
N LEU A 61 4.26 10.11 0.72
CA LEU A 61 3.57 11.24 1.35
C LEU A 61 2.05 11.15 1.17
N GLY A 62 1.57 10.83 -0.04
CA GLY A 62 0.14 10.63 -0.29
C GLY A 62 -0.44 9.50 0.56
N LEU A 63 0.28 8.39 0.72
CA LEU A 63 -0.11 7.29 1.59
C LEU A 63 -0.16 7.70 3.05
N LEU A 64 0.80 8.48 3.53
CA LEU A 64 0.82 8.97 4.91
C LEU A 64 -0.41 9.84 5.19
N LEU A 65 -0.66 10.83 4.32
CA LEU A 65 -1.77 11.77 4.49
C LEU A 65 -3.14 11.07 4.41
N VAL A 66 -3.36 10.21 3.42
CA VAL A 66 -4.62 9.47 3.31
C VAL A 66 -4.79 8.45 4.42
N SER A 67 -3.72 7.78 4.86
CA SER A 67 -3.81 6.80 5.93
C SER A 67 -4.11 7.49 7.26
N TRP A 68 -3.55 8.67 7.54
CA TRP A 68 -3.99 9.46 8.68
C TRP A 68 -5.44 9.87 8.58
N LEU A 69 -5.88 10.41 7.43
CA LEU A 69 -7.28 10.78 7.24
C LEU A 69 -8.22 9.60 7.54
N VAL A 70 -7.94 8.43 6.98
CA VAL A 70 -8.75 7.22 7.18
C VAL A 70 -8.62 6.68 8.61
N CYS A 71 -7.43 6.68 9.20
CA CYS A 71 -7.25 6.21 10.57
C CYS A 71 -8.01 7.07 11.57
N PHE A 72 -7.85 8.40 11.51
CA PHE A 72 -8.48 9.33 12.42
C PHE A 72 -9.99 9.47 12.23
N LEU A 73 -10.50 9.33 11.00
CA LEU A 73 -11.93 9.56 10.73
C LEU A 73 -12.73 8.26 10.62
N TYR A 74 -12.09 7.13 10.33
CA TYR A 74 -12.79 5.88 10.03
C TYR A 74 -12.30 4.72 10.89
N PHE A 75 -11.02 4.31 10.82
CA PHE A 75 -10.62 3.08 11.49
C PHE A 75 -10.55 3.19 13.01
N PHE A 76 -9.91 4.22 13.55
CA PHE A 76 -9.60 4.35 14.97
C PHE A 76 -9.84 5.78 15.51
N PRO A 77 -11.06 6.34 15.35
CA PRO A 77 -11.34 7.73 15.69
C PRO A 77 -11.11 8.07 17.17
N ASP A 78 -11.30 7.08 18.05
CA ASP A 78 -11.17 7.25 19.50
C ASP A 78 -9.76 6.94 20.03
N ASP A 79 -8.82 6.56 19.15
CA ASP A 79 -7.45 6.20 19.51
C ASP A 79 -6.44 6.99 18.67
N VAL A 80 -6.02 8.13 19.21
CA VAL A 80 -5.12 9.08 18.56
C VAL A 80 -3.75 8.45 18.30
N VAL A 81 -3.23 7.67 19.25
CA VAL A 81 -1.88 7.08 19.15
C VAL A 81 -1.87 6.00 18.08
N ARG A 82 -2.87 5.10 18.10
CA ARG A 82 -3.03 4.07 17.07
C ARG A 82 -3.32 4.68 15.71
N SER A 83 -4.10 5.75 15.63
CA SER A 83 -4.36 6.45 14.37
C SER A 83 -3.11 7.05 13.76
N PHE A 84 -2.32 7.76 14.58
CA PHE A 84 -1.07 8.35 14.14
C PHE A 84 -0.09 7.29 13.66
N MET A 85 0.12 6.25 14.48
CA MET A 85 1.07 5.18 14.17
C MET A 85 0.59 4.32 13.00
N GLY A 86 -0.70 4.04 12.89
CA GLY A 86 -1.28 3.34 11.74
C GLY A 86 -0.97 4.04 10.41
N GLY A 87 -1.08 5.37 10.36
CA GLY A 87 -0.69 6.15 9.18
C GLY A 87 0.80 6.07 8.86
N VAL A 88 1.66 6.18 9.88
CA VAL A 88 3.12 6.06 9.72
C VAL A 88 3.50 4.67 9.20
N LEU A 89 2.98 3.61 9.81
CA LEU A 89 3.30 2.22 9.46
C LEU A 89 2.78 1.85 8.07
N ALA A 90 1.59 2.34 7.70
CA ALA A 90 0.99 2.17 6.37
C ALA A 90 1.84 2.76 5.24
N ALA A 91 2.56 3.86 5.49
CA ALA A 91 3.46 4.48 4.52
C ALA A 91 4.90 3.93 4.60
N ALA A 92 5.38 3.63 5.81
CA ALA A 92 6.75 3.18 6.05
C ALA A 92 7.06 1.82 5.40
N ALA A 93 6.15 0.85 5.53
CA ALA A 93 6.34 -0.49 4.96
C ALA A 93 6.54 -0.49 3.43
N PRO A 94 5.62 0.04 2.61
CA PRO A 94 5.78 0.06 1.15
C PRO A 94 6.92 0.97 0.70
N TYR A 95 7.25 2.04 1.46
CA TYR A 95 8.37 2.90 1.13
C TYR A 95 9.72 2.22 1.41
N GLY A 96 9.84 1.47 2.50
CA GLY A 96 11.02 0.64 2.79
C GLY A 96 11.25 -0.40 1.71
N VAL A 97 10.19 -1.05 1.22
CA VAL A 97 10.28 -1.99 0.08
C VAL A 97 10.71 -1.27 -1.21
N TYR A 98 10.19 -0.07 -1.47
CA TYR A 98 10.66 0.75 -2.59
C TYR A 98 12.16 1.05 -2.49
N LEU A 99 12.66 1.47 -1.32
CA LEU A 99 14.09 1.76 -1.12
C LEU A 99 14.95 0.50 -1.32
N LEU A 100 14.50 -0.66 -0.84
CA LEU A 100 15.16 -1.93 -1.10
C LEU A 100 15.19 -2.24 -2.60
N ALA A 101 14.08 -2.03 -3.29
CA ALA A 101 13.96 -2.26 -4.73
C ALA A 101 14.91 -1.33 -5.52
N GLN A 102 14.98 -0.06 -5.14
CA GLN A 102 15.91 0.91 -5.72
C GLN A 102 17.36 0.46 -5.55
N ARG A 103 17.76 0.06 -4.34
CA ARG A 103 19.12 -0.44 -4.05
C ARG A 103 19.45 -1.74 -4.78
N ARG A 104 18.50 -2.67 -4.88
CA ARG A 104 18.76 -4.02 -5.41
C ARG A 104 18.63 -4.12 -6.93
N TYR A 105 17.72 -3.35 -7.53
CA TYR A 105 17.37 -3.46 -8.94
C TYR A 105 17.63 -2.18 -9.74
N GLY A 106 18.10 -1.10 -9.10
CA GLY A 106 18.34 0.18 -9.78
C GLY A 106 17.06 0.80 -10.31
N ILE A 107 15.94 0.63 -9.60
CA ILE A 107 14.65 1.21 -10.00
C ILE A 107 14.74 2.73 -9.84
N GLY A 108 14.87 3.43 -10.97
CA GLY A 108 14.83 4.90 -11.05
C GLY A 108 13.39 5.41 -11.21
N SER A 109 13.24 6.54 -11.90
CA SER A 109 11.94 7.12 -12.25
C SER A 109 11.16 6.32 -13.31
N SER A 110 11.74 5.25 -13.84
CA SER A 110 11.11 4.39 -14.85
C SER A 110 10.86 3.00 -14.31
N LEU A 111 9.64 2.51 -14.51
CA LEU A 111 9.24 1.13 -14.22
C LEU A 111 9.76 0.14 -15.27
N ALA A 112 10.48 0.57 -16.31
CA ALA A 112 10.96 -0.31 -17.38
C ALA A 112 11.78 -1.51 -16.86
N ASN A 113 12.40 -1.36 -15.68
CA ASN A 113 13.17 -2.41 -15.03
C ASN A 113 12.35 -3.35 -14.12
N LEU A 114 11.03 -3.17 -14.01
CA LEU A 114 10.16 -4.04 -13.21
C LEU A 114 9.60 -5.19 -14.05
N THR A 115 10.35 -6.29 -14.09
CA THR A 115 9.84 -7.55 -14.66
C THR A 115 8.72 -8.12 -13.79
N PRO A 116 7.81 -8.95 -14.33
CA PRO A 116 6.76 -9.59 -13.54
C PRO A 116 7.31 -10.36 -12.33
N ARG A 117 8.47 -11.00 -12.48
CA ARG A 117 9.17 -11.68 -11.38
C ARG A 117 9.61 -10.73 -10.28
N ARG A 118 10.20 -9.58 -10.63
CA ARG A 118 10.59 -8.56 -9.64
C ARG A 118 9.37 -7.99 -8.92
N LEU A 119 8.30 -7.73 -9.66
CA LEU A 119 7.05 -7.23 -9.09
C LEU A 119 6.42 -8.21 -8.09
N LEU A 120 6.42 -9.52 -8.41
CA LEU A 120 5.97 -10.57 -7.50
C LEU A 120 6.84 -10.62 -6.23
N LEU A 121 8.17 -10.57 -6.37
CA LEU A 121 9.07 -10.57 -5.22
C LEU A 121 8.86 -9.34 -4.32
N LEU A 122 8.64 -8.16 -4.89
CA LEU A 122 8.34 -6.95 -4.14
C LEU A 122 6.98 -7.03 -3.45
N SER A 123 5.99 -7.67 -4.08
CA SER A 123 4.67 -7.91 -3.48
C SER A 123 4.78 -8.80 -2.24
N VAL A 124 5.56 -9.88 -2.31
CA VAL A 124 5.84 -10.77 -1.17
C VAL A 124 6.64 -10.04 -0.09
N ALA A 125 7.65 -9.25 -0.47
CA ALA A 125 8.42 -8.47 0.50
C ALA A 125 7.53 -7.47 1.25
N TYR A 126 6.65 -6.76 0.54
CA TYR A 126 5.67 -5.85 1.14
C TYR A 126 4.67 -6.57 2.04
N SER A 127 4.11 -7.70 1.60
CA SER A 127 3.12 -8.43 2.37
C SER A 127 3.67 -9.03 3.66
N LEU A 128 4.99 -9.14 3.81
CA LEU A 128 5.64 -9.53 5.07
C LEU A 128 6.10 -8.32 5.88
N ALA A 129 6.68 -7.31 5.22
CA ALA A 129 7.17 -6.10 5.89
C ALA A 129 6.04 -5.30 6.57
N SER A 130 4.88 -5.21 5.92
CA SER A 130 3.71 -4.50 6.42
C SER A 130 3.20 -5.07 7.75
N PRO A 131 2.80 -6.35 7.86
CA PRO A 131 2.38 -6.93 9.13
C PRO A 131 3.50 -7.02 10.15
N ALA A 132 4.77 -7.20 9.73
CA ALA A 132 5.90 -7.19 10.66
C ALA A 132 6.02 -5.85 11.40
N LEU A 133 5.93 -4.73 10.69
CA LEU A 133 5.98 -3.40 11.30
C LEU A 133 4.78 -3.14 12.22
N HIS A 134 3.58 -3.54 11.82
CA HIS A 134 2.38 -3.38 12.66
C HIS A 134 2.46 -4.24 13.92
N HIS A 135 2.92 -5.48 13.81
CA HIS A 135 3.03 -6.38 14.95
C HIS A 135 4.17 -6.01 15.90
N LEU A 136 5.30 -5.51 15.39
CA LEU A 136 6.34 -4.92 16.24
C LEU A 136 5.78 -3.76 17.05
N TRP A 137 4.95 -2.91 16.44
CA TRP A 137 4.28 -1.83 17.15
C TRP A 137 3.26 -2.34 18.18
N PHE A 138 2.42 -3.32 17.82
CA PHE A 138 1.47 -3.94 18.76
C PHE A 138 2.18 -4.50 20.00
N VAL A 139 3.26 -5.27 19.81
CA VAL A 139 4.05 -5.82 20.92
C VAL A 139 4.64 -4.70 21.78
N ALA A 140 5.17 -3.64 21.15
CA ALA A 140 5.76 -2.52 21.88
C ALA A 140 4.73 -1.68 22.66
N HIS A 141 3.46 -1.68 22.25
CA HIS A 141 2.36 -0.98 22.93
C HIS A 141 1.53 -1.89 23.87
N GLY A 142 1.90 -3.17 23.99
CA GLY A 142 1.18 -4.12 24.85
C GLY A 142 -0.14 -4.63 24.26
N ASP A 143 -0.37 -4.41 22.97
CA ASP A 143 -1.54 -4.91 22.25
C ASP A 143 -1.40 -6.40 21.91
N ALA A 144 -2.53 -7.07 21.70
CA ALA A 144 -2.57 -8.47 21.32
C ALA A 144 -1.99 -8.70 19.90
N ALA A 145 -0.74 -9.15 19.82
CA ALA A 145 -0.10 -9.58 18.59
C ALA A 145 -0.18 -11.11 18.45
N SER A 146 -1.05 -11.60 17.56
CA SER A 146 -1.24 -13.04 17.34
C SER A 146 -0.63 -13.51 16.01
N LEU A 147 -0.19 -14.76 15.94
CA LEU A 147 0.26 -15.32 14.65
C LEU A 147 -0.89 -15.36 13.62
N ARG A 148 -2.14 -15.49 14.07
CA ARG A 148 -3.33 -15.49 13.21
C ARG A 148 -3.57 -14.12 12.57
N SER A 149 -3.48 -13.02 13.34
CA SER A 149 -3.62 -11.67 12.78
C SER A 149 -2.47 -11.31 11.84
N PHE A 150 -1.26 -11.82 12.13
CA PHE A 150 -0.10 -11.65 11.24
C PHE A 150 -0.37 -12.31 9.90
N ALA A 151 -0.79 -13.58 9.93
CA ALA A 151 -1.08 -14.35 8.73
C ALA A 151 -2.24 -13.74 7.93
N ALA A 152 -3.33 -13.33 8.60
CA ALA A 152 -4.47 -12.69 7.94
C ALA A 152 -4.04 -11.40 7.21
N MET A 153 -3.28 -10.54 7.88
CA MET A 153 -2.78 -9.30 7.29
C MET A 153 -1.80 -9.56 6.14
N ALA A 154 -0.90 -10.54 6.28
CA ALA A 154 0.03 -10.92 5.21
C ALA A 154 -0.70 -11.46 3.96
N ILE A 155 -1.71 -12.30 4.16
CA ILE A 155 -2.55 -12.84 3.07
C ILE A 155 -3.35 -11.71 2.40
N GLY A 156 -3.92 -10.80 3.21
CA GLY A 156 -4.64 -9.63 2.74
C GLY A 156 -3.79 -8.69 1.89
N ASP A 157 -2.63 -8.31 2.42
CA ASP A 157 -1.68 -7.46 1.72
C ASP A 157 -1.17 -8.13 0.45
N LEU A 158 -0.85 -9.43 0.47
CA LEU A 158 -0.37 -10.14 -0.72
C LEU A 158 -1.47 -10.22 -1.79
N SER A 159 -2.66 -10.73 -1.43
CA SER A 159 -3.77 -10.92 -2.37
C SER A 159 -4.22 -9.59 -2.98
N GLY A 160 -4.45 -8.56 -2.15
CA GLY A 160 -4.83 -7.23 -2.61
C GLY A 160 -3.76 -6.59 -3.48
N THR A 161 -2.48 -6.79 -3.15
CA THR A 161 -1.38 -6.31 -3.98
C THR A 161 -1.37 -6.96 -5.35
N LEU A 162 -1.47 -8.28 -5.42
CA LEU A 162 -1.49 -8.98 -6.70
C LEU A 162 -2.71 -8.57 -7.54
N ILE A 163 -3.91 -8.49 -6.93
CA ILE A 163 -5.13 -8.08 -7.64
C ILE A 163 -4.93 -6.71 -8.29
N VAL A 164 -4.50 -5.69 -7.52
CA VAL A 164 -4.34 -4.32 -8.04
C VAL A 164 -3.26 -4.27 -9.13
N LEU A 165 -2.12 -4.92 -8.92
CA LEU A 165 -1.00 -4.88 -9.87
C LEU A 165 -1.35 -5.57 -11.20
N TYR A 166 -2.01 -6.73 -11.15
CA TYR A 166 -2.43 -7.42 -12.36
C TYR A 166 -3.61 -6.73 -13.06
N LEU A 167 -4.51 -6.10 -12.31
CA LEU A 167 -5.57 -5.26 -12.90
C LEU A 167 -4.96 -4.10 -13.69
N VAL A 168 -4.03 -3.34 -13.08
CA VAL A 168 -3.33 -2.24 -13.75
C VAL A 168 -2.57 -2.74 -14.98
N LYS A 169 -1.85 -3.86 -14.85
CA LYS A 169 -1.15 -4.47 -16.00
C LYS A 169 -2.11 -4.86 -17.12
N GLY A 170 -3.25 -5.46 -16.79
CA GLY A 170 -4.30 -5.84 -17.75
C GLY A 170 -4.84 -4.61 -18.48
N LEU A 171 -5.22 -3.57 -17.75
CA LEU A 171 -5.70 -2.31 -18.32
C LEU A 171 -4.65 -1.67 -19.26
N LEU A 172 -3.38 -1.66 -18.88
CA LEU A 172 -2.30 -1.15 -19.73
C LEU A 172 -2.11 -1.99 -20.99
N SER A 173 -2.28 -3.32 -20.91
CA SER A 173 -2.17 -4.20 -22.09
C SER A 173 -3.30 -4.02 -23.10
N MET A 174 -4.45 -3.52 -22.65
CA MET A 174 -5.59 -3.20 -23.52
C MET A 174 -5.47 -1.81 -24.16
N TRP A 175 -4.53 -0.98 -23.69
CA TRP A 175 -4.32 0.35 -24.26
C TRP A 175 -3.59 0.23 -25.61
N PRO A 176 -4.16 0.71 -26.72
CA PRO A 176 -3.49 0.65 -28.01
C PRO A 176 -2.24 1.54 -27.98
N THR A 177 -1.07 0.91 -27.94
CA THR A 177 0.21 1.60 -28.13
C THR A 177 0.30 1.97 -29.62
N LYS A 178 0.18 3.26 -29.94
CA LYS A 178 0.60 3.76 -31.25
C LYS A 178 2.08 3.39 -31.39
N LYS A 179 2.38 2.44 -32.28
CA LYS A 179 3.75 2.23 -32.76
C LYS A 179 4.13 3.48 -33.55
N THR A 180 4.96 4.34 -32.95
CA THR A 180 5.73 5.35 -33.66
C THR A 180 7.00 4.73 -34.19
#